data_AF-A0A2A3GE71-F1
#
_entry.id   AF-A0A2A3GE71-F1
#
_cell.length_a   1.000
_cell.length_b   1.000
_cell.length_c   1.000
_cell.angle_alpha   90.00
_cell.angle_beta   90.00
_cell.angle_gamma   90.00
#
_symmetry.space_group_name_H-M   'P 1'
#
loop_
_entity.id
_entity.type
_entity.pdbx_description
1 polymer ?
#
loop_
_entity_poly.entity_id
_entity_poly.type
_entity_poly.pdbx_seq_one_letter_code
_entity_poly.pdbx_strand_id
1 'polypeptide(L)'
;MIESVRTSTVRHSPTRPTPTRKAAAGIAVLATVLSACGLFGPDQPDTVSQQFADALNSDDVQAAAELTTDPAAATAAITAMYDGLGNKDGTFTRTDVQESGDNGGTFTMDVSWPFAPGQEWKYSTTGNATKEGDDWKIVWDPAVLAPGLTEDTTVRYTTTTGTPPKVLAAGGAPILEQQVVTLVNLEQGADTAAVAALLSPIAPTITAASLQQDLAGAQGKPVTAISLRAEDLAPIEPQLRQLAGVALAPQTRLLSADKALASPTLAGLGDLWQEGQDASAGWAVQLVGQDGAAKSIAGEQGPDAPDIATTLDLPMQMAAERALADVPQQAAIVALRPSTGEVLAVAQNAPADALGPIALTGLYPPGSTFKTVTTSAALQAGAATPDTVLPCPGTENIEGRQIPNDDEFDLGAVPLHTAFARSCNTTMGRLAVGLPPDALQQAALQFGLGVDYVTPGLTTVTGNVPVADSPAARVESGIGQGQVTATPFGMAMVAASIANGSTPSPMIVQGQPGTADKTAPTVPANVTSDLRTMMRETVTGGTATALQDIPGLLGKTGTAESGNGPAHGWFVGIKDDLAFAVFIATGDSSAPAVQAAGRFLR
;
A
#
# COMPACT_ATOMS: atom_id res chain seq x y z
N MET A 1 1.00 25.37 27.07
CA MET A 1 -0.46 25.56 26.86
C MET A 1 -0.80 24.77 25.60
N ILE A 2 -1.00 23.45 25.71
CA ILE A 2 -2.26 22.73 26.04
C ILE A 2 -3.20 22.70 24.82
N GLU A 3 -3.33 21.48 24.26
CA GLU A 3 -4.44 20.90 23.45
C GLU A 3 -4.82 21.55 22.10
N SER A 4 -5.31 20.85 21.06
CA SER A 4 -5.99 19.56 21.00
C SER A 4 -5.89 18.89 19.60
N VAL A 5 -5.59 17.58 19.61
CA VAL A 5 -6.10 16.45 18.78
C VAL A 5 -7.18 16.76 17.73
N ARG A 6 -6.97 16.33 16.47
CA ARG A 6 -8.03 15.75 15.59
C ARG A 6 -7.43 14.77 14.57
N THR A 7 -7.49 13.48 14.89
CA THR A 7 -7.45 12.37 13.92
C THR A 7 -8.87 12.09 13.43
N SER A 8 -9.05 12.11 12.12
CA SER A 8 -10.31 11.77 11.45
C SER A 8 -10.48 10.26 11.45
N THR A 9 -11.48 9.75 12.19
CA THR A 9 -11.92 8.36 12.13
C THR A 9 -13.15 8.28 11.25
N VAL A 10 -13.01 7.64 10.09
CA VAL A 10 -14.11 7.23 9.23
C VAL A 10 -14.85 6.09 9.94
N ARG A 11 -16.06 6.36 10.44
CA ARG A 11 -16.96 5.33 10.96
C ARG A 11 -17.58 4.58 9.78
N HIS A 12 -17.26 3.30 9.62
CA HIS A 12 -18.11 2.35 8.93
C HIS A 12 -18.94 1.61 9.98
N SER A 13 -20.25 1.79 9.93
CA SER A 13 -21.22 1.04 10.73
C SER A 13 -21.48 -0.32 10.08
N PRO A 14 -21.36 -1.45 10.80
CA PRO A 14 -21.98 -2.70 10.37
C PRO A 14 -23.38 -2.78 10.97
N THR A 15 -24.39 -2.65 10.11
CA THR A 15 -25.79 -2.96 10.39
C THR A 15 -25.95 -4.48 10.57
N ARG A 16 -26.19 -4.93 11.81
CA ARG A 16 -26.63 -6.31 12.09
C ARG A 16 -28.11 -6.48 11.70
N PRO A 17 -28.49 -7.56 10.99
CA PRO A 17 -29.89 -7.94 10.88
C PRO A 17 -30.33 -8.71 12.14
N THR A 18 -31.37 -8.22 12.80
CA THR A 18 -32.10 -8.91 13.86
C THR A 18 -33.02 -9.99 13.27
N PRO A 19 -32.97 -11.25 13.74
CA PRO A 19 -34.04 -12.19 13.45
C PRO A 19 -35.21 -11.95 14.41
N THR A 20 -36.31 -11.49 13.84
CA THR A 20 -37.63 -11.37 14.45
C THR A 20 -38.20 -12.77 14.72
N ARG A 21 -38.29 -13.17 16.00
CA ARG A 21 -39.10 -14.33 16.40
C ARG A 21 -40.55 -13.89 16.58
N LYS A 22 -41.43 -14.42 15.71
CA LYS A 22 -42.88 -14.27 15.79
C LYS A 22 -43.40 -14.90 17.09
N ALA A 23 -44.20 -14.15 17.82
CA ALA A 23 -45.02 -14.62 18.91
C ALA A 23 -46.14 -15.52 18.38
N ALA A 24 -46.31 -16.69 18.98
CA ALA A 24 -47.57 -17.42 18.98
C ALA A 24 -47.88 -17.77 20.44
N ALA A 25 -48.89 -17.08 20.95
CA ALA A 25 -49.46 -17.30 22.27
C ALA A 25 -50.23 -18.63 22.30
N GLY A 26 -49.93 -19.45 23.29
CA GLY A 26 -50.71 -20.62 23.67
C GLY A 26 -50.70 -20.74 25.18
N ILE A 27 -51.64 -20.06 25.82
CA ILE A 27 -51.90 -20.15 27.27
C ILE A 27 -52.58 -21.49 27.54
N ALA A 28 -51.90 -22.37 28.27
CA ALA A 28 -52.53 -23.43 29.04
C ALA A 28 -51.99 -23.34 30.47
N VAL A 29 -52.78 -22.68 31.33
CA VAL A 29 -52.58 -22.68 32.78
C VAL A 29 -52.91 -24.07 33.29
N LEU A 30 -51.88 -24.85 33.64
CA LEU A 30 -52.02 -25.94 34.60
C LEU A 30 -51.19 -25.58 35.83
N ALA A 31 -51.89 -25.27 36.92
CA ALA A 31 -51.30 -25.05 38.22
C ALA A 31 -50.73 -26.38 38.73
N THR A 32 -49.41 -26.51 38.72
CA THR A 32 -48.69 -27.53 39.51
C THR A 32 -47.82 -26.82 40.53
N VAL A 33 -48.11 -27.15 41.79
CA VAL A 33 -47.53 -26.64 43.03
C VAL A 33 -46.01 -26.70 42.99
N LEU A 34 -45.37 -25.60 43.40
CA LEU A 34 -43.96 -25.56 43.78
C LEU A 34 -43.67 -26.66 44.81
N SER A 35 -42.90 -27.66 44.41
CA SER A 35 -42.11 -28.49 45.30
C SER A 35 -40.65 -28.28 44.91
N ALA A 36 -40.05 -27.26 45.54
CA ALA A 36 -38.61 -27.12 45.60
C ALA A 36 -38.08 -28.22 46.53
N CYS A 37 -37.65 -29.35 45.96
CA CYS A 37 -36.82 -30.36 46.61
C CYS A 37 -36.25 -31.30 45.52
N GLY A 38 -34.92 -31.36 45.40
CA GLY A 38 -34.20 -32.54 44.89
C GLY A 38 -33.76 -32.52 43.42
N LEU A 39 -32.69 -31.79 43.10
CA LEU A 39 -31.82 -32.05 41.94
C LEU A 39 -30.41 -32.52 42.35
N PHE A 40 -30.22 -32.83 43.64
CA PHE A 40 -28.98 -33.41 44.16
C PHE A 40 -29.06 -34.94 44.02
N GLY A 41 -28.61 -35.46 42.87
CA GLY A 41 -28.02 -36.80 42.89
C GLY A 41 -26.77 -36.78 43.79
N PRO A 42 -26.30 -37.92 44.32
CA PRO A 42 -25.01 -37.94 45.00
C PRO A 42 -23.95 -37.38 44.05
N ASP A 43 -23.05 -36.54 44.57
CA ASP A 43 -21.87 -36.15 43.80
C ASP A 43 -21.20 -37.45 43.33
N GLN A 44 -21.00 -37.54 42.01
CA GLN A 44 -20.45 -38.68 41.30
C GLN A 44 -19.51 -38.15 40.22
N PRO A 45 -18.59 -38.97 39.67
CA PRO A 45 -17.74 -38.58 38.55
C PRO A 45 -18.51 -37.95 37.38
N ASP A 46 -19.74 -38.41 37.14
CA ASP A 46 -20.62 -37.92 36.08
C ASP A 46 -21.08 -36.47 36.28
N THR A 47 -21.48 -36.11 37.51
CA THR A 47 -22.01 -34.77 37.81
C THR A 47 -20.91 -33.71 37.85
N VAL A 48 -19.78 -34.00 38.51
CA VAL A 48 -18.67 -33.03 38.63
C VAL A 48 -18.02 -32.74 37.27
N SER A 49 -17.87 -33.77 36.42
CA SER A 49 -17.31 -33.59 35.07
C SER A 49 -18.26 -32.81 34.15
N GLN A 50 -19.57 -33.00 34.27
CA GLN A 50 -20.55 -32.19 33.53
C GLN A 50 -20.54 -30.73 34.00
N GLN A 51 -20.53 -30.48 35.31
CA GLN A 51 -20.46 -29.12 35.86
C GLN A 51 -19.17 -28.40 35.43
N PHE A 52 -18.05 -29.12 35.35
CA PHE A 52 -16.79 -28.58 34.85
C PHE A 52 -16.86 -28.20 33.38
N ALA A 53 -17.38 -29.09 32.53
CA ALA A 53 -17.59 -28.79 31.12
C ALA A 53 -18.55 -27.60 30.92
N ASP A 54 -19.64 -27.53 31.69
CA ASP A 54 -20.60 -26.43 31.66
C ASP A 54 -19.97 -25.10 32.10
N ALA A 55 -19.15 -25.11 33.15
CA ALA A 55 -18.44 -23.93 33.63
C ALA A 55 -17.42 -23.41 32.60
N LEU A 56 -16.70 -24.31 31.92
CA LEU A 56 -15.81 -23.94 30.82
C LEU A 56 -16.60 -23.33 29.65
N ASN A 57 -17.71 -23.95 29.24
CA ASN A 57 -18.59 -23.45 28.19
C ASN A 57 -19.28 -22.11 28.52
N SER A 58 -19.40 -21.77 29.80
CA SER A 58 -19.97 -20.50 30.26
C SER A 58 -18.92 -19.42 30.56
N ASP A 59 -17.66 -19.66 30.21
CA ASP A 59 -16.51 -18.78 30.50
C ASP A 59 -16.28 -18.52 32.00
N ASP A 60 -16.84 -19.36 32.88
CA ASP A 60 -16.73 -19.20 34.33
C ASP A 60 -15.50 -19.95 34.86
N VAL A 61 -14.34 -19.31 34.66
CA VAL A 61 -13.03 -19.85 35.07
C VAL A 61 -13.00 -20.19 36.55
N GLN A 62 -13.62 -19.36 37.40
CA GLN A 62 -13.61 -19.56 38.84
C GLN A 62 -14.47 -20.78 39.21
N ALA A 63 -15.68 -20.89 38.67
CA ALA A 63 -16.53 -22.05 38.91
C ALA A 63 -15.87 -23.35 38.42
N ALA A 64 -15.23 -23.33 37.24
CA ALA A 64 -14.50 -24.49 36.73
C ALA A 64 -13.32 -24.88 37.66
N ALA A 65 -12.54 -23.89 38.12
CA ALA A 65 -11.40 -24.12 39.00
C ALA A 65 -11.81 -24.66 40.37
N GLU A 66 -12.91 -24.17 40.96
CA GLU A 66 -13.44 -24.61 42.26
C GLU A 66 -13.87 -26.09 42.26
N LEU A 67 -14.13 -26.70 41.09
CA LEU A 67 -14.46 -28.12 40.93
C LEU A 67 -13.22 -29.04 40.89
N THR A 68 -12.01 -28.49 41.01
CA THR A 68 -10.74 -29.25 40.91
C THR A 68 -10.04 -29.39 42.27
N THR A 69 -9.09 -30.33 42.37
CA THR A 69 -8.25 -30.51 43.57
C THR A 69 -7.23 -29.39 43.79
N ASP A 70 -6.94 -28.56 42.76
CA ASP A 70 -6.08 -27.37 42.87
C ASP A 70 -6.69 -26.17 42.12
N PRO A 71 -7.60 -25.42 42.75
CA PRO A 71 -8.26 -24.28 42.12
C PRO A 71 -7.31 -23.16 41.67
N ALA A 72 -6.16 -22.99 42.35
CA ALA A 72 -5.23 -21.92 42.00
C ALA A 72 -4.49 -22.25 40.69
N ALA A 73 -3.97 -23.48 40.57
CA ALA A 73 -3.34 -23.95 39.34
C ALA A 73 -4.36 -24.04 38.18
N ALA A 74 -5.59 -24.48 38.47
CA ALA A 74 -6.66 -24.53 37.49
C ALA A 74 -7.03 -23.16 36.92
N THR A 75 -7.20 -22.16 37.78
CA THR A 75 -7.49 -20.78 37.36
C THR A 75 -6.41 -20.24 36.41
N ALA A 76 -5.13 -20.46 36.75
CA ALA A 76 -4.00 -20.00 35.94
C ALA A 76 -3.97 -20.68 34.57
N ALA A 77 -4.12 -22.00 34.51
CA ALA A 77 -4.04 -22.76 33.26
C ALA A 77 -5.22 -22.49 32.32
N ILE A 78 -6.45 -22.42 32.86
CA ILE A 78 -7.66 -22.12 32.07
C ILE A 78 -7.55 -20.71 31.48
N THR A 79 -7.11 -19.74 32.27
CA THR A 79 -6.90 -18.36 31.80
C THR A 79 -5.84 -18.31 30.70
N ALA A 80 -4.69 -18.95 30.92
CA ALA A 80 -3.60 -18.99 29.94
C ALA A 80 -4.01 -19.69 28.63
N MET A 81 -4.85 -20.73 28.71
CA MET A 81 -5.41 -21.39 27.54
C MET A 81 -6.30 -20.44 26.73
N TYR A 82 -7.26 -19.77 27.37
CA TYR A 82 -8.14 -18.80 26.69
C TYR A 82 -7.34 -17.64 26.08
N ASP A 83 -6.39 -17.10 26.83
CA ASP A 83 -5.54 -16.00 26.36
C ASP A 83 -4.67 -16.44 25.17
N GLY A 84 -4.09 -17.64 25.21
CA GLY A 84 -3.23 -18.15 24.16
C GLY A 84 -3.98 -18.58 22.89
N LEU A 85 -5.20 -19.11 23.01
CA LEU A 85 -6.07 -19.42 21.88
C LEU A 85 -6.74 -18.17 21.29
N GLY A 86 -6.79 -17.08 22.05
CA GLY A 86 -7.29 -15.77 21.59
C GLY A 86 -8.81 -15.68 21.48
N ASN A 87 -9.55 -16.73 21.87
CA ASN A 87 -11.00 -16.72 22.00
C ASN A 87 -11.45 -17.66 23.13
N LYS A 88 -12.74 -17.60 23.48
CA LYS A 88 -13.39 -18.50 24.44
C LYS A 88 -14.53 -19.31 23.82
N ASP A 89 -14.54 -19.40 22.48
CA ASP A 89 -15.63 -20.05 21.75
C ASP A 89 -15.51 -21.58 21.73
N GLY A 90 -14.60 -22.14 22.55
CA GLY A 90 -14.41 -23.56 22.72
C GLY A 90 -15.65 -24.23 23.28
N THR A 91 -16.06 -25.35 22.67
CA THR A 91 -17.16 -26.18 23.16
C THR A 91 -16.60 -27.44 23.79
N PHE A 92 -16.92 -27.65 25.07
CA PHE A 92 -16.51 -28.79 25.88
C PHE A 92 -17.72 -29.71 26.09
N THR A 93 -17.66 -30.93 25.57
CA THR A 93 -18.74 -31.92 25.68
C THR A 93 -18.23 -33.17 26.37
N ARG A 94 -18.75 -33.46 27.56
CA ARG A 94 -18.46 -34.71 28.27
C ARG A 94 -19.15 -35.89 27.56
N THR A 95 -18.39 -36.90 27.14
CA THR A 95 -18.87 -37.99 26.29
C THR A 95 -18.88 -39.38 26.93
N ASP A 96 -17.96 -39.67 27.83
CA ASP A 96 -17.91 -40.95 28.56
C ASP A 96 -17.52 -40.72 30.03
N VAL A 97 -18.01 -41.59 30.91
CA VAL A 97 -17.69 -41.60 32.34
C VAL A 97 -17.65 -43.03 32.83
N GLN A 98 -16.54 -43.42 33.47
CA GLN A 98 -16.35 -44.75 34.05
C GLN A 98 -15.97 -44.62 35.52
N GLU A 99 -16.78 -45.20 36.39
CA GLU A 99 -16.48 -45.29 37.81
C GLU A 99 -15.43 -46.39 38.07
N SER A 100 -14.44 -46.10 38.90
CA SER A 100 -13.36 -47.00 39.30
C SER A 100 -13.34 -47.15 40.82
N GLY A 101 -14.15 -48.08 41.33
CA GLY A 101 -14.35 -48.30 42.77
C GLY A 101 -15.20 -47.20 43.42
N ASP A 102 -15.25 -47.18 44.75
CA ASP A 102 -16.18 -46.31 45.49
C ASP A 102 -15.76 -44.82 45.53
N ASN A 103 -14.50 -44.51 45.20
CA ASN A 103 -13.89 -43.18 45.41
C ASN A 103 -13.14 -42.61 44.19
N GLY A 104 -13.21 -43.27 43.02
CA GLY A 104 -12.50 -42.83 41.81
C GLY A 104 -13.36 -42.97 40.56
N GLY A 105 -13.10 -42.13 39.56
CA GLY A 105 -13.71 -42.23 38.24
C GLY A 105 -12.85 -41.58 37.17
N THR A 106 -13.08 -41.96 35.93
CA THR A 106 -12.47 -41.35 34.74
C THR A 106 -13.57 -40.80 33.86
N PHE A 107 -13.30 -39.70 33.16
CA PHE A 107 -14.24 -39.12 32.21
C PHE A 107 -13.52 -38.66 30.96
N THR A 108 -14.25 -38.63 29.85
CA THR A 108 -13.76 -38.15 28.55
C THR A 108 -14.52 -36.90 28.15
N MET A 109 -13.79 -35.93 27.61
CA MET A 109 -14.34 -34.70 27.06
C MET A 109 -13.91 -34.52 25.61
N ASP A 110 -14.88 -34.40 24.71
CA ASP A 110 -14.66 -33.95 23.35
C ASP A 110 -14.70 -32.43 23.33
N VAL A 111 -13.66 -31.82 22.75
CA VAL A 111 -13.49 -30.38 22.70
C VAL A 111 -13.38 -29.93 21.25
N SER A 112 -14.08 -28.84 20.93
CA SER A 112 -14.03 -28.20 19.61
C SER A 112 -13.75 -26.71 19.74
N TRP A 113 -12.70 -26.23 19.07
CA TRP A 113 -12.31 -24.82 19.05
C TRP A 113 -12.47 -24.25 17.65
N PRO A 114 -13.44 -23.36 17.42
CA PRO A 114 -13.53 -22.62 16.16
C PRO A 114 -12.59 -21.40 16.18
N PHE A 115 -11.81 -21.22 15.11
CA PHE A 115 -10.96 -20.02 14.94
C PHE A 115 -11.43 -19.15 13.79
N ALA A 116 -11.67 -19.76 12.63
CA ALA A 116 -12.16 -19.10 11.43
C ALA A 116 -12.95 -20.12 10.58
N PRO A 117 -13.68 -19.70 9.52
CA PRO A 117 -14.34 -20.63 8.62
C PRO A 117 -13.36 -21.67 8.07
N GLY A 118 -13.61 -22.95 8.37
CA GLY A 118 -12.73 -24.07 7.97
C GLY A 118 -11.52 -24.31 8.87
N GLN A 119 -11.30 -23.49 9.90
CA GLN A 119 -10.20 -23.61 10.86
C GLN A 119 -10.78 -23.98 12.23
N GLU A 120 -10.74 -25.26 12.55
CA GLU A 120 -11.31 -25.81 13.77
C GLU A 120 -10.40 -26.89 14.36
N TRP A 121 -10.12 -26.80 15.66
CA TRP A 121 -9.36 -27.81 16.36
C TRP A 121 -10.27 -28.69 17.20
N LYS A 122 -10.39 -29.97 16.79
CA LYS A 122 -11.14 -31.01 17.50
C LYS A 122 -10.19 -32.00 18.15
N TYR A 123 -10.46 -32.33 19.40
CA TYR A 123 -9.72 -33.35 20.14
C TYR A 123 -10.58 -33.93 21.26
N SER A 124 -10.05 -34.99 21.87
CA SER A 124 -10.64 -35.62 23.04
C SER A 124 -9.61 -35.62 24.17
N THR A 125 -10.02 -35.30 25.40
CA THR A 125 -9.18 -35.34 26.61
C THR A 125 -9.78 -36.32 27.61
N THR A 126 -8.96 -36.74 28.57
CA THR A 126 -9.41 -37.62 29.66
C THR A 126 -9.00 -37.00 30.98
N GLY A 127 -9.92 -36.97 31.94
CA GLY A 127 -9.69 -36.51 33.30
C GLY A 127 -10.03 -37.60 34.31
N ASN A 128 -9.52 -37.43 35.53
CA ASN A 128 -9.84 -38.28 36.66
C ASN A 128 -10.66 -37.48 37.68
N ALA A 129 -11.63 -38.12 38.32
CA ALA A 129 -12.38 -37.58 39.43
C ALA A 129 -12.10 -38.41 40.68
N THR A 130 -12.00 -37.74 41.83
CA THR A 130 -11.80 -38.36 43.14
C THR A 130 -12.76 -37.76 44.15
N LYS A 131 -13.06 -38.52 45.20
CA LYS A 131 -13.87 -38.04 46.32
C LYS A 131 -12.97 -37.42 47.40
N GLU A 132 -13.24 -36.17 47.77
CA GLU A 132 -12.60 -35.47 48.89
C GLU A 132 -13.66 -35.08 49.95
N GLY A 133 -13.68 -35.82 51.06
CA GLY A 133 -14.76 -35.67 52.05
C GLY A 133 -16.09 -36.18 51.50
N ASP A 134 -17.09 -35.30 51.46
CA ASP A 134 -18.41 -35.61 50.88
C ASP A 134 -18.52 -35.16 49.40
N ASP A 135 -17.59 -34.33 48.92
CA ASP A 135 -17.63 -33.73 47.59
C ASP A 135 -16.76 -34.50 46.59
N TRP A 136 -17.15 -34.49 45.30
CA TRP A 136 -16.28 -34.95 44.23
C TRP A 136 -15.52 -33.79 43.61
N LYS A 137 -14.25 -34.04 43.28
CA LYS A 137 -13.36 -33.10 42.62
C LYS A 137 -12.71 -33.75 41.42
N ILE A 138 -12.45 -32.97 40.39
CA ILE A 138 -11.56 -33.37 39.29
C ILE A 138 -10.13 -33.30 39.82
N VAL A 139 -9.40 -34.42 39.72
CA VAL A 139 -7.97 -34.45 40.00
C VAL A 139 -7.31 -33.54 38.99
N TRP A 140 -6.75 -32.44 39.46
CA TRP A 140 -6.18 -31.41 38.61
C TRP A 140 -4.96 -31.95 37.86
N ASP A 141 -5.05 -31.93 36.53
CA ASP A 141 -3.98 -32.18 35.58
C ASP A 141 -4.26 -31.27 34.38
N PRO A 142 -3.36 -30.34 33.99
CA PRO A 142 -3.55 -29.47 32.83
C PRO A 142 -3.91 -30.22 31.55
N ALA A 143 -3.52 -31.49 31.40
CA ALA A 143 -3.87 -32.34 30.27
C ALA A 143 -5.39 -32.58 30.13
N VAL A 144 -6.19 -32.33 31.18
CA VAL A 144 -7.67 -32.37 31.12
C VAL A 144 -8.23 -31.29 30.20
N LEU A 145 -7.53 -30.16 30.06
CA LEU A 145 -7.95 -29.04 29.21
C LEU A 145 -7.61 -29.29 27.75
N ALA A 146 -6.39 -29.74 27.46
CA ALA A 146 -5.95 -30.02 26.10
C ALA A 146 -4.77 -31.01 26.02
N PRO A 147 -4.62 -31.74 24.89
CA PRO A 147 -3.58 -32.74 24.73
C PRO A 147 -2.17 -32.18 24.90
N GLY A 148 -1.40 -32.78 25.81
CA GLY A 148 0.01 -32.44 26.02
C GLY A 148 0.27 -31.17 26.83
N LEU A 149 -0.77 -30.53 27.38
CA LEU A 149 -0.60 -29.48 28.38
C LEU A 149 0.03 -30.06 29.66
N THR A 150 0.89 -29.26 30.26
CA THR A 150 1.59 -29.50 31.52
C THR A 150 1.62 -28.20 32.32
N GLU A 151 2.11 -28.23 33.57
CA GLU A 151 2.25 -27.02 34.39
C GLU A 151 3.19 -25.96 33.77
N ASP A 152 4.13 -26.38 32.90
CA ASP A 152 5.14 -25.53 32.28
C ASP A 152 4.82 -25.16 30.82
N THR A 153 3.65 -25.55 30.31
CA THR A 153 3.26 -25.29 28.92
C THR A 153 1.93 -24.57 28.82
N THR A 154 1.78 -23.78 27.77
CA THR A 154 0.51 -23.15 27.39
C THR A 154 0.16 -23.51 25.95
N VAL A 155 -1.11 -23.40 25.58
CA VAL A 155 -1.53 -23.52 24.18
C VAL A 155 -1.61 -22.15 23.53
N ARG A 156 -1.22 -22.07 22.26
CA ARG A 156 -1.29 -20.84 21.47
C ARG A 156 -1.85 -21.11 20.09
N TYR A 157 -2.83 -20.33 19.67
CA TYR A 157 -3.26 -20.26 18.28
C TYR A 157 -2.36 -19.30 17.48
N THR A 158 -1.91 -19.70 16.29
CA THR A 158 -1.07 -18.87 15.43
C THR A 158 -1.33 -19.15 13.95
N THR A 159 -1.00 -18.20 13.09
CA THR A 159 -1.00 -18.43 11.64
C THR A 159 0.31 -19.08 11.21
N THR A 160 0.26 -19.91 10.18
CA THR A 160 1.44 -20.49 9.54
C THR A 160 1.55 -19.95 8.13
N THR A 161 2.75 -19.57 7.69
CA THR A 161 2.98 -19.20 6.29
C THR A 161 3.88 -20.23 5.62
N GLY A 162 3.64 -20.50 4.35
CA GLY A 162 4.58 -21.24 3.50
C GLY A 162 5.83 -20.42 3.20
N THR A 163 6.47 -20.73 2.07
CA THR A 163 7.55 -19.91 1.53
C THR A 163 7.01 -18.53 1.19
N PRO A 164 7.60 -17.44 1.75
CA PRO A 164 7.16 -16.09 1.45
C PRO A 164 7.35 -15.78 -0.04
N PRO A 165 6.40 -15.10 -0.69
CA PRO A 165 6.50 -14.81 -2.11
C PRO A 165 7.56 -13.74 -2.36
N LYS A 166 7.97 -13.60 -3.61
CA LYS A 166 8.78 -12.47 -4.08
C LYS A 166 7.92 -11.57 -4.97
N VAL A 167 8.28 -10.30 -5.01
CA VAL A 167 7.80 -9.38 -6.04
C VAL A 167 8.87 -9.30 -7.11
N LEU A 168 8.53 -9.62 -8.35
CA LEU A 168 9.47 -9.75 -9.47
C LEU A 168 9.28 -8.63 -10.49
N ALA A 169 10.37 -8.12 -11.05
CA ALA A 169 10.38 -7.23 -12.21
C ALA A 169 9.87 -7.95 -13.47
N ALA A 170 9.61 -7.21 -14.54
CA ALA A 170 9.19 -7.77 -15.82
C ALA A 170 10.15 -8.82 -16.38
N GLY A 171 11.45 -8.67 -16.11
CA GLY A 171 12.49 -9.64 -16.48
C GLY A 171 12.71 -10.80 -15.49
N GLY A 172 11.90 -10.91 -14.44
CA GLY A 172 11.97 -11.97 -13.42
C GLY A 172 12.98 -11.74 -12.28
N ALA A 173 13.72 -10.62 -12.30
CA ALA A 173 14.60 -10.25 -11.19
C ALA A 173 13.77 -9.82 -9.96
N PRO A 174 14.18 -10.17 -8.72
CA PRO A 174 13.45 -9.74 -7.53
C PRO A 174 13.53 -8.22 -7.34
N ILE A 175 12.39 -7.61 -6.99
CA ILE A 175 12.23 -6.21 -6.60
C ILE A 175 12.03 -6.14 -5.09
N LEU A 176 11.09 -6.91 -4.54
CA LEU A 176 10.89 -7.04 -3.10
C LEU A 176 11.02 -8.51 -2.71
N GLU A 177 11.73 -8.79 -1.63
CA GLU A 177 11.81 -10.11 -1.04
C GLU A 177 11.98 -10.02 0.47
N GLN A 178 11.57 -11.09 1.16
CA GLN A 178 11.72 -11.18 2.59
C GLN A 178 13.19 -11.45 2.93
N GLN A 179 13.80 -10.56 3.71
CA GLN A 179 15.21 -10.61 4.10
C GLN A 179 15.36 -10.53 5.61
N VAL A 180 16.43 -11.12 6.14
CA VAL A 180 16.82 -10.93 7.53
C VAL A 180 17.68 -9.69 7.63
N VAL A 181 17.23 -8.75 8.44
CA VAL A 181 18.02 -7.61 8.90
C VAL A 181 18.33 -7.75 10.38
N THR A 182 19.49 -7.31 10.81
CA THR A 182 19.87 -7.33 12.21
C THR A 182 19.84 -5.93 12.77
N LEU A 183 19.01 -5.72 13.80
CA LEU A 183 19.03 -4.48 14.56
C LEU A 183 20.27 -4.45 15.44
N VAL A 184 21.02 -3.35 15.36
CA VAL A 184 22.12 -3.05 16.27
C VAL A 184 21.56 -2.20 17.40
N ASN A 185 21.21 -2.84 18.53
CA ASN A 185 20.64 -2.19 19.68
C ASN A 185 21.72 -1.80 20.68
N LEU A 186 21.62 -0.60 21.23
CA LEU A 186 22.53 -0.02 22.19
C LEU A 186 21.83 0.15 23.53
N GLU A 187 22.46 -0.31 24.60
CA GLU A 187 22.04 -0.10 25.97
C GLU A 187 22.73 1.12 26.58
N GLN A 188 22.24 1.56 27.76
CA GLN A 188 22.86 2.66 28.49
C GLN A 188 24.31 2.29 28.86
N GLY A 189 25.26 3.15 28.50
CA GLY A 189 26.69 2.92 28.76
C GLY A 189 27.45 2.21 27.64
N ALA A 190 26.80 1.92 26.49
CA ALA A 190 27.48 1.41 25.30
C ALA A 190 28.56 2.36 24.78
N ASP A 191 29.65 1.82 24.22
CA ASP A 191 30.71 2.61 23.58
C ASP A 191 30.27 3.13 22.21
N THR A 192 29.56 4.25 22.23
CA THR A 192 29.06 4.95 21.03
C THR A 192 30.16 5.33 20.03
N ALA A 193 31.41 5.55 20.47
CA ALA A 193 32.50 5.89 19.58
C ALA A 193 32.98 4.67 18.79
N ALA A 194 33.15 3.53 19.47
CA ALA A 194 33.50 2.26 18.82
C ALA A 194 32.39 1.80 17.86
N VAL A 195 31.12 1.92 18.26
CA VAL A 195 29.98 1.58 17.38
C VAL A 195 29.96 2.47 16.15
N ALA A 196 30.02 3.80 16.31
CA ALA A 196 29.99 4.72 15.17
C ALA A 196 31.17 4.50 14.20
N ALA A 197 32.35 4.14 14.71
CA ALA A 197 33.50 3.83 13.87
C ALA A 197 33.27 2.60 12.97
N LEU A 198 32.61 1.56 13.50
CA LEU A 198 32.25 0.36 12.72
C LEU A 198 31.13 0.64 11.70
N LEU A 199 30.19 1.51 12.05
CA LEU A 199 29.05 1.85 11.18
C LEU A 199 29.38 2.89 10.11
N SER A 200 30.42 3.71 10.29
CA SER A 200 30.77 4.82 9.40
C SER A 200 30.89 4.45 7.91
N PRO A 201 31.46 3.29 7.51
CA PRO A 201 31.51 2.90 6.10
C PRO A 201 30.14 2.63 5.45
N ILE A 202 29.13 2.30 6.26
CA ILE A 202 27.78 1.92 5.81
C ILE A 202 26.82 3.10 5.95
N ALA A 203 26.88 3.81 7.08
CA ALA A 203 26.01 4.92 7.43
C ALA A 203 26.83 6.06 8.06
N PRO A 204 27.50 6.89 7.24
CA PRO A 204 28.38 7.96 7.73
C PRO A 204 27.65 9.06 8.51
N THR A 205 26.32 9.13 8.40
CA THR A 205 25.47 10.04 9.17
C THR A 205 25.27 9.60 10.62
N ILE A 206 25.53 8.33 10.95
CA ILE A 206 25.47 7.82 12.33
C ILE A 206 26.82 8.11 13.00
N THR A 207 26.82 9.04 13.94
CA THR A 207 28.01 9.50 14.64
C THR A 207 27.95 9.13 16.13
N ALA A 208 29.10 9.15 16.81
CA ALA A 208 29.13 8.95 18.26
C ALA A 208 28.22 9.95 18.99
N ALA A 209 28.21 11.21 18.52
CA ALA A 209 27.39 12.28 19.10
C ALA A 209 25.89 12.02 18.90
N SER A 210 25.46 11.58 17.72
CA SER A 210 24.05 11.26 17.48
C SER A 210 23.59 10.09 18.34
N LEU A 211 24.40 9.02 18.43
CA LEU A 211 24.08 7.86 19.26
C LEU A 211 24.01 8.21 20.76
N GLN A 212 24.91 9.07 21.26
CA GLN A 212 24.86 9.55 22.65
C GLN A 212 23.59 10.36 22.92
N GLN A 213 23.19 11.21 21.98
CA GLN A 213 21.97 12.00 22.07
C GLN A 213 20.74 11.08 22.11
N ASP A 214 20.66 10.07 21.26
CA ASP A 214 19.55 9.12 21.22
C ASP A 214 19.46 8.33 22.53
N LEU A 215 20.58 7.82 23.05
CA LEU A 215 20.64 7.11 24.33
C LEU A 215 20.23 7.98 25.51
N ALA A 216 20.65 9.25 25.54
CA ALA A 216 20.24 10.20 26.58
C ALA A 216 18.74 10.49 26.52
N GLY A 217 18.16 10.57 25.31
CA GLY A 217 16.72 10.77 25.10
C GLY A 217 15.86 9.54 25.44
N ALA A 218 16.44 8.33 25.39
CA ALA A 218 15.73 7.07 25.59
C ALA A 218 15.41 6.72 27.06
N GLN A 219 15.85 7.53 28.03
CA GLN A 219 15.53 7.38 29.47
C GLN A 219 15.79 5.97 30.02
N GLY A 220 16.90 5.34 29.62
CA GLY A 220 17.29 4.00 30.05
C GLY A 220 16.72 2.84 29.22
N LYS A 221 15.92 3.12 28.18
CA LYS A 221 15.52 2.10 27.20
C LYS A 221 16.61 1.89 26.14
N PRO A 222 16.76 0.66 25.59
CA PRO A 222 17.65 0.42 24.46
C PRO A 222 17.28 1.27 23.24
N VAL A 223 18.30 1.68 22.48
CA VAL A 223 18.15 2.44 21.24
C VAL A 223 18.64 1.60 20.07
N THR A 224 17.84 1.47 19.02
CA THR A 224 18.30 0.87 17.76
C THR A 224 19.12 1.89 16.98
N ALA A 225 20.43 1.66 16.85
CA ALA A 225 21.32 2.53 16.09
C ALA A 225 21.04 2.43 14.57
N ILE A 226 20.91 1.20 14.07
CA ILE A 226 20.68 0.92 12.65
C ILE A 226 20.13 -0.50 12.49
N SER A 227 19.46 -0.74 11.37
CA SER A 227 19.12 -2.08 10.88
C SER A 227 20.05 -2.42 9.71
N LEU A 228 20.81 -3.50 9.83
CA LEU A 228 21.79 -3.91 8.81
C LEU A 228 21.32 -5.15 8.07
N ARG A 229 21.44 -5.14 6.74
CA ARG A 229 21.31 -6.36 5.94
C ARG A 229 22.50 -7.29 6.20
N ALA A 230 22.33 -8.58 5.92
CA ALA A 230 23.34 -9.59 6.22
C ALA A 230 24.72 -9.26 5.60
N GLU A 231 24.74 -8.74 4.38
CA GLU A 231 25.96 -8.36 3.67
C GLU A 231 26.69 -7.14 4.27
N ASP A 232 25.96 -6.20 4.88
CA ASP A 232 26.57 -5.05 5.57
C ASP A 232 27.03 -5.42 6.98
N LEU A 233 26.32 -6.34 7.63
CA LEU A 233 26.64 -6.80 8.96
C LEU A 233 27.86 -7.71 8.97
N ALA A 234 27.96 -8.64 8.02
CA ALA A 234 28.97 -9.70 8.02
C ALA A 234 30.42 -9.22 8.25
N PRO A 235 30.89 -8.09 7.68
CA PRO A 235 32.25 -7.59 7.92
C PRO A 235 32.51 -7.03 9.33
N ILE A 236 31.46 -6.61 10.04
CA ILE A 236 31.57 -5.92 11.33
C ILE A 236 30.92 -6.68 12.50
N GLU A 237 30.20 -7.75 12.22
CA GLU A 237 29.44 -8.53 13.20
C GLU A 237 30.31 -9.05 14.37
N PRO A 238 31.49 -9.65 14.15
CA PRO A 238 32.34 -10.13 15.25
C PRO A 238 32.78 -9.01 16.19
N GLN A 239 33.07 -7.82 15.64
CA GLN A 239 33.49 -6.65 16.40
C GLN A 239 32.32 -6.10 17.21
N LEU A 240 31.13 -5.99 16.60
CA LEU A 240 29.92 -5.51 17.29
C LEU A 240 29.55 -6.41 18.48
N ARG A 241 29.66 -7.74 18.34
CA ARG A 241 29.38 -8.70 19.43
C ARG A 241 30.34 -8.57 20.63
N GLN A 242 31.51 -7.98 20.44
CA GLN A 242 32.51 -7.78 21.50
C GLN A 242 32.29 -6.48 22.28
N LEU A 243 31.47 -5.56 21.76
CA LEU A 243 31.20 -4.28 22.41
C LEU A 243 30.17 -4.46 23.54
N ALA A 244 30.55 -4.02 24.73
CA ALA A 244 29.64 -4.01 25.88
C ALA A 244 28.45 -3.08 25.62
N GLY A 245 27.25 -3.52 26.00
CA GLY A 245 26.01 -2.77 25.79
C GLY A 245 25.51 -2.78 24.34
N VAL A 246 26.02 -3.67 23.47
CA VAL A 246 25.52 -3.87 22.10
C VAL A 246 24.81 -5.22 22.00
N ALA A 247 23.55 -5.21 21.56
CA ALA A 247 22.76 -6.40 21.30
C ALA A 247 22.36 -6.47 19.82
N LEU A 248 22.66 -7.60 19.18
CA LEU A 248 22.27 -7.87 17.80
C LEU A 248 20.97 -8.66 17.78
N ALA A 249 19.91 -8.10 17.21
CA ALA A 249 18.60 -8.74 17.14
C ALA A 249 18.18 -8.95 15.67
N PRO A 250 18.31 -10.18 15.13
CA PRO A 250 17.82 -10.53 13.80
C PRO A 250 16.30 -10.36 13.71
N GLN A 251 15.83 -9.81 12.60
CA GLN A 251 14.43 -9.59 12.31
C GLN A 251 14.17 -9.78 10.83
N THR A 252 13.03 -10.37 10.53
CA THR A 252 12.59 -10.57 9.16
C THR A 252 11.80 -9.35 8.66
N ARG A 253 12.13 -8.85 7.47
CA ARG A 253 11.48 -7.68 6.84
C ARG A 253 11.32 -7.89 5.34
N LEU A 254 10.22 -7.42 4.77
CA LEU A 254 10.10 -7.26 3.32
C LEU A 254 10.91 -6.04 2.91
N LEU A 255 11.89 -6.21 2.05
CA LEU A 255 12.79 -5.15 1.60
C LEU A 255 13.02 -5.21 0.10
N SER A 256 13.45 -4.08 -0.46
CA SER A 256 13.94 -4.06 -1.83
C SER A 256 15.15 -4.99 -1.99
N ALA A 257 15.18 -5.78 -3.07
CA ALA A 257 16.32 -6.63 -3.37
C ALA A 257 17.59 -5.77 -3.54
N ASP A 258 17.49 -4.68 -4.31
CA ASP A 258 18.53 -3.65 -4.43
C ASP A 258 18.26 -2.47 -3.48
N LYS A 259 19.25 -2.06 -2.69
CA LYS A 259 19.17 -0.89 -1.78
C LYS A 259 19.01 0.43 -2.54
N ALA A 260 19.54 0.50 -3.76
CA ALA A 260 19.47 1.70 -4.58
C ALA A 260 18.11 1.87 -5.27
N LEU A 261 17.29 0.81 -5.33
CA LEU A 261 15.98 0.84 -5.97
C LEU A 261 14.98 1.61 -5.09
N ALA A 262 14.50 2.74 -5.61
CA ALA A 262 13.46 3.54 -4.99
C ALA A 262 12.29 3.75 -5.96
N SER A 263 11.09 3.36 -5.55
CA SER A 263 9.87 3.67 -6.30
C SER A 263 8.69 3.86 -5.36
N PRO A 264 7.81 4.85 -5.62
CA PRO A 264 6.56 4.99 -4.87
C PRO A 264 5.61 3.81 -5.07
N THR A 265 5.83 2.96 -6.08
CA THR A 265 5.05 1.73 -6.31
C THR A 265 5.34 0.63 -5.29
N LEU A 266 6.51 0.65 -4.63
CA LEU A 266 6.93 -0.42 -3.72
C LEU A 266 6.00 -0.54 -2.51
N ALA A 267 5.39 0.55 -2.05
CA ALA A 267 4.44 0.51 -0.94
C ALA A 267 3.20 -0.32 -1.29
N GLY A 268 2.54 -0.02 -2.42
CA GLY A 268 1.37 -0.76 -2.87
C GLY A 268 1.68 -2.21 -3.24
N LEU A 269 2.87 -2.48 -3.79
CA LEU A 269 3.33 -3.85 -4.03
C LEU A 269 3.62 -4.62 -2.73
N GLY A 270 4.07 -3.93 -1.67
CA GLY A 270 4.24 -4.49 -0.33
C GLY A 270 2.91 -4.82 0.34
N ASP A 271 1.90 -3.96 0.18
CA ASP A 271 0.55 -4.22 0.66
C ASP A 271 -0.04 -5.45 -0.04
N LEU A 272 0.08 -5.53 -1.37
CA LEU A 272 -0.37 -6.68 -2.15
C LEU A 272 0.36 -7.98 -1.77
N TRP A 273 1.66 -7.89 -1.47
CA TRP A 273 2.45 -9.00 -0.96
C TRP A 273 1.92 -9.51 0.39
N GLN A 274 1.58 -8.60 1.30
CA GLN A 274 1.02 -8.94 2.61
C GLN A 274 -0.36 -9.57 2.48
N GLU A 275 -1.22 -9.01 1.62
CA GLU A 275 -2.54 -9.59 1.32
C GLU A 275 -2.42 -11.02 0.77
N GLY A 276 -1.48 -11.27 -0.13
CA GLY A 276 -1.21 -12.60 -0.67
C GLY A 276 -0.73 -13.58 0.40
N GLN A 277 0.17 -13.14 1.29
CA GLN A 277 0.64 -13.92 2.43
C GLN A 277 -0.51 -14.28 3.37
N ASP A 278 -1.34 -13.31 3.75
CA ASP A 278 -2.47 -13.51 4.65
C ASP A 278 -3.53 -14.44 4.02
N ALA A 279 -3.78 -14.32 2.71
CA ALA A 279 -4.69 -15.20 1.98
C ALA A 279 -4.17 -16.65 1.86
N SER A 280 -2.85 -16.83 1.84
CA SER A 280 -2.19 -18.15 1.84
C SER A 280 -1.94 -18.71 3.24
N ALA A 281 -2.26 -17.97 4.30
CA ALA A 281 -1.94 -18.36 5.65
C ALA A 281 -2.74 -19.61 6.07
N GLY A 282 -2.01 -20.62 6.53
CA GLY A 282 -2.56 -21.71 7.30
C GLY A 282 -2.68 -21.32 8.77
N TRP A 283 -2.94 -22.31 9.61
CA TRP A 283 -3.15 -22.10 11.03
C TRP A 283 -2.54 -23.26 11.83
N ALA A 284 -2.14 -22.98 13.06
CA ALA A 284 -1.67 -23.99 13.97
C ALA A 284 -2.06 -23.68 15.41
N VAL A 285 -2.30 -24.74 16.17
CA VAL A 285 -2.28 -24.69 17.63
C VAL A 285 -0.95 -25.28 18.10
N GLN A 286 -0.25 -24.55 18.95
CA GLN A 286 1.07 -24.90 19.45
C GLN A 286 1.05 -25.06 20.96
N LEU A 287 1.81 -26.04 21.48
CA LEU A 287 2.25 -26.04 22.88
C LEU A 287 3.51 -25.19 23.00
N VAL A 288 3.52 -24.26 23.94
CA VAL A 288 4.63 -23.32 24.19
C VAL A 288 5.16 -23.54 25.60
N GLY A 289 6.43 -23.90 25.72
CA GLY A 289 7.13 -24.04 27.01
C GLY A 289 7.57 -22.70 27.59
N GLN A 290 7.97 -22.69 28.86
CA GLN A 290 8.50 -21.48 29.53
C GLN A 290 9.78 -20.92 28.89
N ASP A 291 10.54 -21.75 28.19
CA ASP A 291 11.72 -21.36 27.40
C ASP A 291 11.35 -20.72 26.04
N GLY A 292 10.06 -20.65 25.72
CA GLY A 292 9.53 -20.16 24.45
C GLY A 292 9.55 -21.20 23.33
N ALA A 293 10.02 -22.43 23.57
CA ALA A 293 9.99 -23.49 22.58
C ALA A 293 8.53 -23.85 22.25
N ALA A 294 8.20 -23.82 20.96
CA ALA A 294 6.84 -24.07 20.48
C ALA A 294 6.78 -25.33 19.61
N LYS A 295 5.76 -26.17 19.83
CA LYS A 295 5.49 -27.38 19.04
C LYS A 295 4.05 -27.39 18.56
N SER A 296 3.83 -27.45 17.25
CA SER A 296 2.49 -27.61 16.68
C SER A 296 1.86 -28.95 17.07
N ILE A 297 0.63 -28.91 17.56
CA ILE A 297 -0.18 -30.08 17.96
C ILE A 297 -1.44 -30.25 17.10
N ALA A 298 -1.87 -29.20 16.41
CA ALA A 298 -2.92 -29.22 15.40
C ALA A 298 -2.72 -28.08 14.40
N GLY A 299 -3.40 -28.16 13.27
CA GLY A 299 -3.34 -27.13 12.23
C GLY A 299 -3.18 -27.67 10.82
N GLU A 300 -3.19 -26.74 9.88
CA GLU A 300 -2.88 -26.97 8.47
C GLU A 300 -1.85 -25.93 8.05
N GLN A 301 -0.73 -26.41 7.50
CA GLN A 301 0.33 -25.54 7.00
C GLN A 301 -0.16 -24.79 5.77
N GLY A 302 0.00 -23.47 5.78
CA GLY A 302 -0.34 -22.63 4.62
C GLY A 302 0.52 -23.02 3.41
N PRO A 303 -0.05 -23.07 2.19
CA PRO A 303 0.72 -23.28 0.98
C PRO A 303 1.74 -22.16 0.75
N ASP A 304 2.68 -22.39 -0.15
CA ASP A 304 3.54 -21.32 -0.66
C ASP A 304 2.68 -20.28 -1.39
N ALA A 305 2.84 -19.01 -1.01
CA ALA A 305 2.18 -17.92 -1.72
C ALA A 305 2.83 -17.73 -3.10
N PRO A 306 2.06 -17.47 -4.17
CA PRO A 306 2.63 -17.24 -5.48
C PRO A 306 3.41 -15.91 -5.54
N ASP A 307 4.51 -15.92 -6.28
CA ASP A 307 5.25 -14.69 -6.60
C ASP A 307 4.37 -13.69 -7.35
N ILE A 308 4.60 -12.40 -7.10
CA ILE A 308 3.92 -11.29 -7.77
C ILE A 308 4.79 -10.83 -8.93
N ALA A 309 4.43 -11.20 -10.16
CA ALA A 309 5.09 -10.69 -11.35
C ALA A 309 4.60 -9.28 -11.70
N THR A 310 5.52 -8.32 -11.77
CA THR A 310 5.22 -6.91 -12.09
C THR A 310 5.65 -6.54 -13.51
N THR A 311 5.22 -5.37 -13.96
CA THR A 311 5.58 -4.80 -15.26
C THR A 311 6.76 -3.84 -15.19
N LEU A 312 7.33 -3.61 -14.00
CA LEU A 312 8.47 -2.71 -13.83
C LEU A 312 9.68 -3.25 -14.59
N ASP A 313 10.22 -2.42 -15.47
CA ASP A 313 11.48 -2.68 -16.17
C ASP A 313 12.61 -2.12 -15.31
N LEU A 314 13.35 -3.00 -14.65
CA LEU A 314 14.36 -2.60 -13.66
C LEU A 314 15.46 -1.70 -14.26
N PRO A 315 16.04 -1.99 -15.44
CA PRO A 315 16.97 -1.06 -16.11
C PRO A 315 16.37 0.34 -16.33
N MET A 316 15.13 0.42 -16.81
CA MET A 316 14.43 1.68 -17.04
C MET A 316 14.12 2.43 -15.75
N GLN A 317 13.68 1.71 -14.72
CA GLN A 317 13.42 2.26 -13.38
C GLN A 317 14.69 2.90 -12.81
N MET A 318 15.82 2.20 -12.85
CA MET A 318 17.10 2.76 -12.41
C MET A 318 17.56 3.94 -13.28
N ALA A 319 17.31 3.92 -14.59
CA ALA A 319 17.61 5.05 -15.47
C ALA A 319 16.78 6.29 -15.10
N ALA A 320 15.49 6.10 -14.79
CA ALA A 320 14.60 7.17 -14.33
C ALA A 320 15.06 7.76 -12.99
N GLU A 321 15.43 6.93 -12.02
CA GLU A 321 15.97 7.38 -10.73
C GLU A 321 17.28 8.17 -10.90
N ARG A 322 18.24 7.66 -11.69
CA ARG A 322 19.49 8.36 -11.99
C ARG A 322 19.26 9.69 -12.69
N ALA A 323 18.27 9.77 -13.58
CA ALA A 323 17.92 11.00 -14.26
C ALA A 323 17.44 12.10 -13.30
N LEU A 324 16.90 11.72 -12.14
CA LEU A 324 16.38 12.63 -11.12
C LEU A 324 17.35 12.89 -9.95
N ALA A 325 18.40 12.08 -9.79
CA ALA A 325 19.29 12.11 -8.62
C ALA A 325 19.89 13.49 -8.31
N ASP A 326 20.31 14.23 -9.35
CA ASP A 326 20.93 15.55 -9.21
C ASP A 326 19.92 16.72 -9.30
N VAL A 327 18.62 16.44 -9.33
CA VAL A 327 17.58 17.47 -9.35
C VAL A 327 17.26 17.90 -7.92
N PRO A 328 17.50 19.16 -7.53
CA PRO A 328 17.29 19.61 -6.15
C PRO A 328 15.80 19.84 -5.80
N GLN A 329 14.96 20.15 -6.79
CA GLN A 329 13.52 20.33 -6.60
C GLN A 329 12.79 18.98 -6.56
N GLN A 330 11.52 18.96 -6.14
CA GLN A 330 10.70 17.75 -6.26
C GLN A 330 10.55 17.36 -7.73
N ALA A 331 10.91 16.14 -8.06
CA ALA A 331 10.89 15.67 -9.43
C ALA A 331 10.35 14.25 -9.55
N ALA A 332 9.70 13.97 -10.67
CA ALA A 332 9.10 12.66 -10.96
C ALA A 332 9.21 12.31 -12.45
N ILE A 333 9.37 11.03 -12.73
CA ILE A 333 9.28 10.42 -14.06
C ILE A 333 8.31 9.25 -13.98
N VAL A 334 7.33 9.22 -14.87
CA VAL A 334 6.43 8.08 -15.04
C VAL A 334 6.49 7.62 -16.49
N ALA A 335 6.68 6.33 -16.71
CA ALA A 335 6.80 5.72 -18.02
C ALA A 335 5.88 4.51 -18.17
N LEU A 336 5.18 4.44 -19.30
CA LEU A 336 4.26 3.37 -19.65
C LEU A 336 4.54 2.84 -21.05
N ARG A 337 4.17 1.59 -21.29
CA ARG A 337 4.05 1.01 -22.62
C ARG A 337 2.66 1.35 -23.20
N PRO A 338 2.54 2.18 -24.24
CA PRO A 338 1.25 2.57 -24.81
C PRO A 338 0.41 1.40 -25.33
N SER A 339 1.02 0.39 -25.95
CA SER A 339 0.31 -0.73 -26.57
C SER A 339 -0.40 -1.67 -25.57
N THR A 340 0.09 -1.73 -24.33
CA THR A 340 -0.42 -2.66 -23.31
C THR A 340 -0.97 -1.95 -22.07
N GLY A 341 -0.46 -0.76 -21.74
CA GLY A 341 -0.71 -0.09 -20.46
C GLY A 341 0.22 -0.53 -19.33
N GLU A 342 1.25 -1.34 -19.62
CA GLU A 342 2.27 -1.70 -18.63
C GLU A 342 2.96 -0.45 -18.08
N VAL A 343 2.96 -0.29 -16.77
CA VAL A 343 3.74 0.73 -16.07
C VAL A 343 5.17 0.21 -15.95
N LEU A 344 6.09 0.83 -16.67
CA LEU A 344 7.46 0.35 -16.83
C LEU A 344 8.40 0.97 -15.78
N ALA A 345 8.19 2.24 -15.44
CA ALA A 345 8.97 2.93 -14.43
C ALA A 345 8.14 4.03 -13.76
N VAL A 346 8.31 4.17 -12.45
CA VAL A 346 7.79 5.28 -11.64
C VAL A 346 8.90 5.68 -10.69
N ALA A 347 9.55 6.80 -10.98
CA ALA A 347 10.65 7.32 -10.18
C ALA A 347 10.29 8.71 -9.66
N GLN A 348 10.74 9.02 -8.46
CA GLN A 348 10.73 10.36 -7.90
C GLN A 348 11.93 10.50 -6.95
N ASN A 349 12.39 11.73 -6.70
CA ASN A 349 13.58 11.97 -5.88
C ASN A 349 13.26 12.21 -4.39
N ALA A 350 14.29 12.26 -3.54
CA ALA A 350 14.10 12.41 -2.10
C ALA A 350 13.25 13.64 -1.66
N PRO A 351 13.37 14.84 -2.28
CA PRO A 351 12.45 15.94 -2.01
C PRO A 351 10.99 15.63 -2.34
N ALA A 352 10.73 14.84 -3.39
CA ALA A 352 9.40 14.38 -3.76
C ALA A 352 8.88 13.30 -2.80
N ASP A 353 9.72 12.34 -2.40
CA ASP A 353 9.38 11.28 -1.45
C ASP A 353 8.87 11.82 -0.11
N ALA A 354 9.43 12.94 0.35
CA ALA A 354 8.99 13.62 1.57
C ALA A 354 7.52 14.10 1.53
N LEU A 355 6.91 14.18 0.35
CA LEU A 355 5.52 14.59 0.13
C LEU A 355 4.58 13.42 -0.20
N GLY A 356 5.10 12.19 -0.21
CA GLY A 356 4.37 11.01 -0.66
C GLY A 356 4.51 10.75 -2.17
N PRO A 357 3.62 9.96 -2.79
CA PRO A 357 3.77 9.48 -4.16
C PRO A 357 3.32 10.53 -5.20
N ILE A 358 4.00 11.69 -5.27
CA ILE A 358 3.59 12.79 -6.16
C ILE A 358 3.57 12.38 -7.63
N ALA A 359 4.38 11.39 -8.02
CA ALA A 359 4.38 10.82 -9.37
C ALA A 359 3.00 10.23 -9.76
N LEU A 360 2.26 9.71 -8.78
CA LEU A 360 1.01 8.97 -8.97
C LEU A 360 -0.24 9.75 -8.55
N THR A 361 -0.13 10.60 -7.52
CA THR A 361 -1.29 11.28 -6.91
C THR A 361 -1.11 12.79 -6.72
N GLY A 362 0.07 13.33 -7.04
CA GLY A 362 0.34 14.77 -6.91
C GLY A 362 -0.30 15.57 -8.02
N LEU A 363 -1.27 16.43 -7.69
CA LEU A 363 -2.03 17.23 -8.65
C LEU A 363 -1.40 18.61 -8.85
N TYR A 364 -1.01 18.91 -10.09
CA TYR A 364 -0.40 20.19 -10.47
C TYR A 364 -0.99 20.70 -11.78
N PRO A 365 -0.94 22.01 -12.07
CA PRO A 365 -1.31 22.49 -13.40
C PRO A 365 -0.35 21.91 -14.45
N PRO A 366 -0.85 21.26 -15.51
CA PRO A 366 -0.01 20.62 -16.54
C PRO A 366 0.67 21.64 -17.47
N GLY A 367 0.23 22.91 -17.43
CA GLY A 367 0.72 23.97 -18.30
C GLY A 367 0.65 23.59 -19.77
N SER A 368 1.64 24.06 -20.54
CA SER A 368 1.63 23.88 -22.00
C SER A 368 1.71 22.42 -22.50
N THR A 369 1.90 21.41 -21.65
CA THR A 369 1.72 20.01 -22.07
C THR A 369 0.25 19.70 -22.38
N PHE A 370 -0.69 20.36 -21.70
CA PHE A 370 -2.13 20.24 -21.92
C PHE A 370 -2.59 20.77 -23.28
N LYS A 371 -1.76 21.57 -23.97
CA LYS A 371 -2.05 22.01 -25.35
C LYS A 371 -2.22 20.84 -26.32
N THR A 372 -1.72 19.65 -25.99
CA THR A 372 -2.07 18.40 -26.71
C THR A 372 -3.58 18.16 -26.72
N VAL A 373 -4.23 18.28 -25.56
CA VAL A 373 -5.68 18.17 -25.38
C VAL A 373 -6.41 19.31 -26.07
N THR A 374 -5.98 20.56 -25.86
CA THR A 374 -6.59 21.75 -26.51
C THR A 374 -6.53 21.66 -28.04
N THR A 375 -5.39 21.24 -28.58
CA THR A 375 -5.20 21.08 -30.02
C THR A 375 -6.08 19.96 -30.55
N SER A 376 -6.18 18.83 -29.84
CA SER A 376 -7.11 17.76 -30.18
C SER A 376 -8.56 18.25 -30.30
N ALA A 377 -9.03 19.01 -29.30
CA ALA A 377 -10.38 19.56 -29.30
C ALA A 377 -10.61 20.53 -30.48
N ALA A 378 -9.63 21.38 -30.78
CA ALA A 378 -9.69 22.32 -31.91
C ALA A 378 -9.73 21.60 -33.28
N LEU A 379 -8.91 20.55 -33.46
CA LEU A 379 -8.91 19.73 -34.67
C LEU A 379 -10.26 19.00 -34.85
N GLN A 380 -10.78 18.41 -33.78
CA GLN A 380 -12.07 17.70 -33.80
C GLN A 380 -13.25 18.63 -34.08
N ALA A 381 -13.20 19.87 -33.59
CA ALA A 381 -14.21 20.88 -33.85
C ALA A 381 -14.12 21.49 -35.27
N GLY A 382 -13.08 21.15 -36.05
CA GLY A 382 -12.81 21.79 -37.34
C GLY A 382 -12.40 23.26 -37.24
N ALA A 383 -11.99 23.71 -36.05
CA ALA A 383 -11.58 25.10 -35.82
C ALA A 383 -10.23 25.42 -36.46
N ALA A 384 -9.38 24.40 -36.63
CA ALA A 384 -8.10 24.49 -37.32
C ALA A 384 -7.67 23.12 -37.87
N THR A 385 -6.71 23.16 -38.77
CA THR A 385 -5.89 22.02 -39.23
C THR A 385 -4.43 22.32 -38.89
N PRO A 386 -3.50 21.34 -38.97
CA PRO A 386 -2.07 21.61 -38.71
C PRO A 386 -1.50 22.79 -39.53
N ASP A 387 -1.98 22.97 -40.77
CA ASP A 387 -1.52 24.03 -41.69
C ASP A 387 -2.30 25.35 -41.58
N THR A 388 -3.33 25.41 -40.73
CA THR A 388 -4.09 26.66 -40.54
C THR A 388 -3.18 27.73 -39.94
N VAL A 389 -3.00 28.83 -40.67
CA VAL A 389 -2.20 29.96 -40.24
C VAL A 389 -2.99 30.78 -39.21
N LEU A 390 -2.43 30.90 -38.01
CA LEU A 390 -3.04 31.54 -36.85
C LEU A 390 -2.11 32.62 -36.28
N PRO A 391 -2.66 33.69 -35.70
CA PRO A 391 -1.85 34.70 -35.02
C PRO A 391 -1.24 34.13 -33.73
N CYS A 392 0.01 34.46 -33.48
CA CYS A 392 0.76 34.18 -32.27
C CYS A 392 1.48 35.45 -31.79
N PRO A 393 0.74 36.50 -31.40
CA PRO A 393 1.32 37.71 -30.85
C PRO A 393 1.93 37.44 -29.47
N GLY A 394 2.90 38.27 -29.06
CA GLY A 394 3.56 38.16 -27.75
C GLY A 394 2.63 38.27 -26.55
N THR A 395 1.58 39.09 -26.67
CA THR A 395 0.49 39.17 -25.68
C THR A 395 -0.84 39.33 -26.40
N GLU A 396 -1.93 38.88 -25.78
CA GLU A 396 -3.25 38.99 -26.36
C GLU A 396 -4.33 39.13 -25.29
N ASN A 397 -5.30 40.03 -25.52
CA ASN A 397 -6.53 40.09 -24.73
C ASN A 397 -7.62 39.29 -25.46
N ILE A 398 -8.09 38.24 -24.81
CA ILE A 398 -9.10 37.31 -25.33
C ILE A 398 -10.32 37.39 -24.41
N GLU A 399 -11.40 38.00 -24.89
CA GLU A 399 -12.66 38.11 -24.13
C GLU A 399 -12.48 38.67 -22.71
N GLY A 400 -11.60 39.67 -22.56
CA GLY A 400 -11.31 40.34 -21.28
C GLY A 400 -10.18 39.71 -20.47
N ARG A 401 -9.59 38.59 -20.92
CA ARG A 401 -8.43 37.96 -20.28
C ARG A 401 -7.14 38.22 -21.07
N GLN A 402 -6.19 38.92 -20.46
CA GLN A 402 -4.88 39.21 -21.06
C GLN A 402 -3.85 38.10 -20.78
N ILE A 403 -3.41 37.37 -21.79
CA ILE A 403 -2.40 36.31 -21.66
C ILE A 403 -1.11 36.63 -22.41
N PRO A 404 0.07 36.39 -21.82
CA PRO A 404 1.35 36.47 -22.52
C PRO A 404 1.79 35.10 -23.06
N ASN A 405 2.61 35.12 -24.10
CA ASN A 405 3.54 34.03 -24.39
C ASN A 405 4.70 34.06 -23.39
N ASP A 406 5.42 32.94 -23.27
CA ASP A 406 6.66 32.88 -22.49
C ASP A 406 7.65 33.94 -22.99
N ASP A 407 8.29 34.69 -22.10
CA ASP A 407 9.11 35.87 -22.44
C ASP A 407 8.49 36.84 -23.48
N GLU A 408 7.16 36.86 -23.57
CA GLU A 408 6.37 37.65 -24.54
C GLU A 408 6.79 37.44 -26.02
N PHE A 409 7.30 36.26 -26.40
CA PHE A 409 7.73 36.01 -27.77
C PHE A 409 6.60 36.19 -28.79
N ASP A 410 6.91 36.77 -29.96
CA ASP A 410 5.97 36.99 -31.05
C ASP A 410 6.43 36.24 -32.31
N LEU A 411 5.56 35.42 -32.90
CA LEU A 411 5.84 34.69 -34.14
C LEU A 411 5.12 35.27 -35.36
N GLY A 412 4.31 36.32 -35.19
CA GLY A 412 3.39 36.83 -36.19
C GLY A 412 2.29 35.82 -36.48
N ALA A 413 2.05 35.53 -37.76
CA ALA A 413 1.09 34.52 -38.19
C ALA A 413 1.83 33.28 -38.68
N VAL A 414 1.60 32.14 -38.04
CA VAL A 414 2.28 30.87 -38.34
C VAL A 414 1.27 29.72 -38.39
N PRO A 415 1.57 28.62 -39.10
CA PRO A 415 0.75 27.41 -39.03
C PRO A 415 0.57 26.89 -37.59
N LEU A 416 -0.56 26.23 -37.31
CA LEU A 416 -0.86 25.63 -36.02
C LEU A 416 0.26 24.68 -35.56
N HIS A 417 0.85 23.90 -36.47
CA HIS A 417 1.95 23.00 -36.13
C HIS A 417 3.15 23.75 -35.52
N THR A 418 3.53 24.90 -36.08
CA THR A 418 4.59 25.76 -35.55
C THR A 418 4.18 26.47 -34.27
N ALA A 419 2.95 26.98 -34.18
CA ALA A 419 2.44 27.59 -32.94
C ALA A 419 2.44 26.58 -31.78
N PHE A 420 2.07 25.32 -32.04
CA PHE A 420 2.15 24.23 -31.09
C PHE A 420 3.61 23.91 -30.71
N ALA A 421 4.49 23.77 -31.70
CA ALA A 421 5.90 23.44 -31.51
C ALA A 421 6.67 24.50 -30.70
N ARG A 422 6.35 25.77 -30.92
CA ARG A 422 6.87 26.92 -30.17
C ARG A 422 6.08 27.25 -28.91
N SER A 423 5.04 26.47 -28.60
CA SER A 423 4.24 26.60 -27.39
C SER A 423 3.54 27.95 -27.23
N CYS A 424 2.96 28.49 -28.29
CA CYS A 424 2.21 29.75 -28.27
C CYS A 424 0.99 29.69 -27.34
N ASN A 425 0.91 30.56 -26.34
CA ASN A 425 -0.23 30.67 -25.42
C ASN A 425 -1.39 31.41 -26.10
N THR A 426 -1.10 32.52 -26.79
CA THR A 426 -2.11 33.39 -27.42
C THR A 426 -2.94 32.63 -28.47
N THR A 427 -2.29 31.91 -29.38
CA THR A 427 -2.98 31.01 -30.34
C THR A 427 -3.87 29.98 -29.65
N MET A 428 -3.38 29.33 -28.59
CA MET A 428 -4.12 28.24 -27.91
C MET A 428 -5.29 28.77 -27.09
N GLY A 429 -5.13 29.91 -26.42
CA GLY A 429 -6.24 30.59 -25.74
C GLY A 429 -7.33 31.03 -26.73
N ARG A 430 -6.94 31.51 -27.92
CA ARG A 430 -7.85 31.93 -28.98
C ARG A 430 -8.64 30.76 -29.57
N LEU A 431 -7.99 29.61 -29.76
CA LEU A 431 -8.68 28.37 -30.15
C LEU A 431 -9.63 27.91 -29.04
N ALA A 432 -9.16 27.87 -27.79
CA ALA A 432 -9.93 27.35 -26.66
C ALA A 432 -11.20 28.17 -26.37
N VAL A 433 -11.14 29.50 -26.45
CA VAL A 433 -12.31 30.35 -26.18
C VAL A 433 -13.44 30.14 -27.22
N GLY A 434 -13.08 29.73 -28.43
CA GLY A 434 -14.03 29.42 -29.50
C GLY A 434 -14.73 28.07 -29.36
N LEU A 435 -14.27 27.21 -28.45
CA LEU A 435 -14.84 25.88 -28.22
C LEU A 435 -16.01 25.92 -27.22
N PRO A 436 -16.92 24.93 -27.25
CA PRO A 436 -17.91 24.71 -26.20
C PRO A 436 -17.29 24.60 -24.79
N PRO A 437 -18.00 24.97 -23.71
CA PRO A 437 -17.49 24.95 -22.33
C PRO A 437 -16.89 23.62 -21.86
N ASP A 438 -17.43 22.50 -22.33
CA ASP A 438 -17.03 21.15 -21.96
C ASP A 438 -16.05 20.50 -22.95
N ALA A 439 -15.71 21.16 -24.06
CA ALA A 439 -14.92 20.56 -25.13
C ALA A 439 -13.52 20.10 -24.67
N LEU A 440 -12.88 20.87 -23.79
CA LEU A 440 -11.57 20.52 -23.22
C LEU A 440 -11.67 19.34 -22.25
N GLN A 441 -12.76 19.26 -21.47
CA GLN A 441 -13.03 18.13 -20.59
C GLN A 441 -13.28 16.85 -21.41
N GLN A 442 -14.11 16.92 -22.45
CA GLN A 442 -14.38 15.77 -23.33
C GLN A 442 -13.13 15.28 -24.05
N ALA A 443 -12.29 16.20 -24.55
CA ALA A 443 -11.01 15.84 -25.15
C ALA A 443 -10.04 15.22 -24.14
N ALA A 444 -9.99 15.73 -22.90
CA ALA A 444 -9.13 15.19 -21.85
C ALA A 444 -9.49 13.73 -21.51
N LEU A 445 -10.79 13.43 -21.41
CA LEU A 445 -11.29 12.08 -21.15
C LEU A 445 -10.87 11.08 -22.25
N GLN A 446 -10.81 11.53 -23.52
CA GLN A 446 -10.33 10.67 -24.61
C GLN A 446 -8.84 10.30 -24.50
N PHE A 447 -8.07 11.05 -23.71
CA PHE A 447 -6.66 10.79 -23.44
C PHE A 447 -6.42 10.23 -22.04
N GLY A 448 -7.49 9.79 -21.34
CA GLY A 448 -7.41 9.21 -20.01
C GLY A 448 -7.21 10.21 -18.88
N LEU A 449 -7.18 11.52 -19.15
CA LEU A 449 -7.05 12.54 -18.12
C LEU A 449 -8.43 12.85 -17.51
N GLY A 450 -8.58 12.59 -16.21
CA GLY A 450 -9.87 12.59 -15.53
C GLY A 450 -10.60 11.25 -15.54
N VAL A 451 -9.94 10.18 -16.01
CA VAL A 451 -10.35 8.78 -15.87
C VAL A 451 -9.44 8.16 -14.81
N ASP A 452 -9.99 7.64 -13.72
CA ASP A 452 -9.20 7.04 -12.65
C ASP A 452 -9.33 5.51 -12.68
N TYR A 453 -8.34 4.82 -12.10
CA TYR A 453 -8.20 3.38 -12.23
C TYR A 453 -8.05 2.71 -10.87
N VAL A 454 -8.73 1.59 -10.69
CA VAL A 454 -8.45 0.64 -9.61
C VAL A 454 -7.54 -0.44 -10.18
N THR A 455 -6.29 -0.47 -9.74
CA THR A 455 -5.28 -1.43 -10.18
C THR A 455 -4.58 -2.05 -8.97
N PRO A 456 -4.41 -3.39 -8.91
CA PRO A 456 -3.71 -4.05 -7.81
C PRO A 456 -2.32 -3.46 -7.60
N GLY A 457 -1.96 -3.19 -6.34
CA GLY A 457 -0.63 -2.69 -5.97
C GLY A 457 -0.28 -1.28 -6.46
N LEU A 458 -1.22 -0.54 -7.03
CA LEU A 458 -0.98 0.81 -7.56
C LEU A 458 -2.17 1.74 -7.32
N THR A 459 -1.95 2.79 -6.54
CA THR A 459 -2.96 3.84 -6.30
C THR A 459 -2.61 5.06 -7.15
N THR A 460 -3.50 5.42 -8.08
CA THR A 460 -3.26 6.53 -9.01
C THR A 460 -4.45 7.48 -9.08
N VAL A 461 -4.16 8.74 -9.39
CA VAL A 461 -5.12 9.71 -9.91
C VAL A 461 -4.56 10.22 -11.24
N THR A 462 -5.39 10.45 -12.24
CA THR A 462 -4.90 11.03 -13.50
C THR A 462 -4.91 12.56 -13.47
N GLY A 463 -5.98 13.15 -12.98
CA GLY A 463 -6.15 14.60 -12.93
C GLY A 463 -7.60 15.02 -12.96
N ASN A 464 -7.83 16.32 -13.13
CA ASN A 464 -9.17 16.87 -13.23
C ASN A 464 -9.20 18.01 -14.26
N VAL A 465 -10.19 17.94 -15.16
CA VAL A 465 -10.46 18.99 -16.15
C VAL A 465 -11.92 19.42 -15.97
N PRO A 466 -12.16 20.51 -15.22
CA PRO A 466 -13.51 21.06 -15.05
C PRO A 466 -14.09 21.60 -16.37
N VAL A 467 -15.41 21.71 -16.43
CA VAL A 467 -16.10 22.49 -17.46
C VAL A 467 -15.70 23.96 -17.29
N ALA A 468 -15.38 24.63 -18.41
CA ALA A 468 -14.94 26.01 -18.43
C ALA A 468 -16.07 26.93 -18.91
N ASP A 469 -16.98 27.32 -18.00
CA ASP A 469 -18.21 28.06 -18.35
C ASP A 469 -17.98 29.50 -18.83
N SER A 470 -16.89 30.14 -18.39
CA SER A 470 -16.57 31.51 -18.80
C SER A 470 -15.53 31.56 -19.92
N PRO A 471 -15.53 32.59 -20.78
CA PRO A 471 -14.46 32.81 -21.75
C PRO A 471 -13.07 32.84 -21.11
N ALA A 472 -12.91 33.54 -19.98
CA ALA A 472 -11.65 33.59 -19.24
C ALA A 472 -11.19 32.20 -18.74
N ALA A 473 -12.12 31.40 -18.21
CA ALA A 473 -11.81 30.03 -17.79
C ALA A 473 -11.38 29.14 -18.97
N ARG A 474 -11.99 29.31 -20.16
CA ARG A 474 -11.60 28.57 -21.37
C ARG A 474 -10.20 28.97 -21.84
N VAL A 475 -9.86 30.25 -21.78
CA VAL A 475 -8.52 30.74 -22.13
C VAL A 475 -7.46 30.13 -21.21
N GLU A 476 -7.67 30.17 -19.89
CA GLU A 476 -6.76 29.56 -18.90
C GLU A 476 -6.64 28.05 -19.08
N SER A 477 -7.78 27.36 -19.16
CA SER A 477 -7.81 25.90 -19.33
C SER A 477 -7.14 25.49 -20.64
N GLY A 478 -7.32 26.27 -21.71
CA GLY A 478 -6.72 26.03 -23.02
C GLY A 478 -5.19 26.00 -23.04
N ILE A 479 -4.55 26.65 -22.07
CA ILE A 479 -3.08 26.63 -21.91
C ILE A 479 -2.62 25.75 -20.74
N GLY A 480 -3.53 24.97 -20.14
CA GLY A 480 -3.26 24.07 -19.02
C GLY A 480 -3.11 24.78 -17.67
N GLN A 481 -3.76 25.93 -17.51
CA GLN A 481 -3.78 26.75 -16.30
C GLN A 481 -5.21 26.85 -15.73
N GLY A 482 -5.37 27.64 -14.66
CA GLY A 482 -6.65 27.84 -13.99
C GLY A 482 -7.00 26.67 -13.07
N GLN A 483 -8.05 25.91 -13.42
CA GLN A 483 -8.55 24.81 -12.58
C GLN A 483 -8.18 23.43 -13.12
N VAL A 484 -7.45 23.36 -14.23
CA VAL A 484 -6.96 22.11 -14.80
C VAL A 484 -5.81 21.59 -13.94
N THR A 485 -5.90 20.35 -13.50
CA THR A 485 -4.82 19.67 -12.78
C THR A 485 -4.55 18.30 -13.38
N ALA A 486 -3.30 17.86 -13.29
CA ALA A 486 -2.85 16.54 -13.71
C ALA A 486 -1.76 16.03 -12.78
N THR A 487 -1.67 14.71 -12.66
CA THR A 487 -0.50 14.04 -12.08
C THR A 487 0.53 13.74 -13.18
N PRO A 488 1.80 13.49 -12.82
CA PRO A 488 2.77 12.96 -13.78
C PRO A 488 2.28 11.67 -14.44
N PHE A 489 1.66 10.78 -13.67
CA PHE A 489 0.98 9.59 -14.21
C PHE A 489 -0.10 9.95 -15.25
N GLY A 490 -0.99 10.91 -14.96
CA GLY A 490 -2.03 11.34 -15.90
C GLY A 490 -1.48 11.95 -17.18
N MET A 491 -0.41 12.75 -17.10
CA MET A 491 0.24 13.27 -18.31
C MET A 491 0.98 12.20 -19.11
N ALA A 492 1.49 11.15 -18.45
CA ALA A 492 2.04 9.98 -19.14
C ALA A 492 0.93 9.16 -19.82
N MET A 493 -0.26 9.05 -19.21
CA MET A 493 -1.47 8.47 -19.82
C MET A 493 -1.92 9.26 -21.05
N VAL A 494 -1.83 10.60 -21.04
CA VAL A 494 -2.11 11.44 -22.21
C VAL A 494 -1.13 11.10 -23.35
N ALA A 495 0.17 11.05 -23.06
CA ALA A 495 1.18 10.67 -24.04
C ALA A 495 0.95 9.24 -24.58
N ALA A 496 0.60 8.29 -23.70
CA ALA A 496 0.32 6.91 -24.08
C ALA A 496 -0.92 6.82 -24.98
N SER A 497 -1.97 7.58 -24.67
CA SER A 497 -3.19 7.64 -25.49
C SER A 497 -2.92 8.22 -26.88
N ILE A 498 -2.07 9.25 -26.98
CA ILE A 498 -1.64 9.81 -28.28
C ILE A 498 -0.80 8.79 -29.08
N ALA A 499 0.09 8.07 -28.41
CA ALA A 499 0.93 7.06 -29.05
C ALA A 499 0.08 5.88 -29.59
N ASN A 500 -0.80 5.34 -28.74
CA ASN A 500 -1.61 4.16 -29.03
C ASN A 500 -2.87 4.46 -29.87
N GLY A 501 -3.36 5.70 -29.86
CA GLY A 501 -4.63 6.09 -30.49
C GLY A 501 -5.88 5.81 -29.64
N SER A 502 -5.72 5.20 -28.48
CA SER A 502 -6.75 4.96 -27.48
C SER A 502 -6.13 4.91 -26.09
N THR A 503 -6.90 5.21 -25.05
CA THR A 503 -6.42 5.16 -23.67
C THR A 503 -6.14 3.73 -23.23
N PRO A 504 -4.87 3.38 -22.90
CA PRO A 504 -4.56 2.06 -22.38
C PRO A 504 -5.07 1.89 -20.95
N SER A 505 -5.33 0.66 -20.52
CA SER A 505 -5.61 0.35 -19.11
C SER A 505 -4.28 0.14 -18.38
N PRO A 506 -3.91 1.00 -17.42
CA PRO A 506 -2.63 0.92 -16.72
C PRO A 506 -2.54 -0.37 -15.91
N MET A 507 -1.38 -1.01 -15.88
CA MET A 507 -1.16 -2.23 -15.10
C MET A 507 0.25 -2.24 -14.52
N ILE A 508 0.37 -2.57 -13.22
CA ILE A 508 1.66 -2.80 -12.55
C ILE A 508 1.90 -4.30 -12.28
N VAL A 509 0.83 -5.07 -12.08
CA VAL A 509 0.87 -6.53 -11.92
C VAL A 509 0.57 -7.16 -13.27
N GLN A 510 1.42 -8.07 -13.72
CA GLN A 510 1.29 -8.69 -15.04
C GLN A 510 -0.06 -9.39 -15.20
N GLY A 511 -0.76 -9.09 -16.30
CA GLY A 511 -2.05 -9.69 -16.60
C GLY A 511 -3.23 -9.16 -15.78
N GLN A 512 -3.02 -8.14 -14.94
CA GLN A 512 -4.08 -7.55 -14.11
C GLN A 512 -4.23 -6.05 -14.43
N PRO A 513 -4.79 -5.69 -15.59
CA PRO A 513 -5.00 -4.30 -15.96
C PRO A 513 -6.02 -3.61 -15.05
N GLY A 514 -5.79 -2.32 -14.82
CA GLY A 514 -6.65 -1.49 -14.01
C GLY A 514 -8.05 -1.35 -14.59
N THR A 515 -9.04 -1.37 -13.71
CA THR A 515 -10.43 -1.09 -14.07
C THR A 515 -10.69 0.40 -13.98
N ALA A 516 -11.08 1.01 -15.10
CA ALA A 516 -11.42 2.43 -15.16
C ALA A 516 -12.74 2.72 -14.44
N ASP A 517 -12.84 3.86 -13.74
CA ASP A 517 -14.06 4.36 -13.10
C ASP A 517 -15.10 4.86 -14.12
N LYS A 518 -14.65 5.21 -15.34
CA LYS A 518 -15.48 5.59 -16.48
C LYS A 518 -14.85 5.13 -17.80
N THR A 519 -15.69 4.96 -18.82
CA THR A 519 -15.22 4.62 -20.17
C THR A 519 -14.60 5.84 -20.86
N ALA A 520 -13.32 5.76 -21.21
CA ALA A 520 -12.65 6.75 -22.03
C ALA A 520 -13.23 6.76 -23.45
N PRO A 521 -13.69 7.91 -23.99
CA PRO A 521 -14.13 7.99 -25.37
C PRO A 521 -12.96 7.83 -26.35
N THR A 522 -13.23 7.43 -27.59
CA THR A 522 -12.19 7.22 -28.60
C THR A 522 -11.72 8.54 -29.23
N VAL A 523 -10.41 8.69 -29.42
CA VAL A 523 -9.84 9.80 -30.22
C VAL A 523 -9.85 9.40 -31.71
N PRO A 524 -10.24 10.29 -32.64
CA PRO A 524 -10.09 10.03 -34.08
C PRO A 524 -8.62 9.82 -34.48
N ALA A 525 -8.37 8.82 -35.33
CA ALA A 525 -7.00 8.43 -35.71
C ALA A 525 -6.21 9.53 -36.44
N ASN A 526 -6.89 10.37 -37.22
CA ASN A 526 -6.25 11.51 -37.88
C ASN A 526 -5.76 12.54 -36.86
N VAL A 527 -6.53 12.76 -35.78
CA VAL A 527 -6.18 13.73 -34.73
C VAL A 527 -4.93 13.29 -33.97
N THR A 528 -4.81 12.00 -33.61
CA THR A 528 -3.59 11.51 -32.96
C THR A 528 -2.38 11.50 -33.90
N SER A 529 -2.60 11.24 -35.20
CA SER A 529 -1.55 11.37 -36.22
C SER A 529 -1.03 12.81 -36.36
N ASP A 530 -1.93 13.78 -36.40
CA ASP A 530 -1.60 15.20 -36.49
C ASP A 530 -0.87 15.67 -35.23
N LEU A 531 -1.33 15.26 -34.04
CA LEU A 531 -0.65 15.54 -32.77
C LEU A 531 0.77 14.98 -32.75
N ARG A 532 0.99 13.73 -33.19
CA ARG A 532 2.33 13.14 -33.26
C ARG A 532 3.26 13.93 -34.20
N THR A 533 2.73 14.43 -35.31
CA THR A 533 3.48 15.28 -36.26
C THR A 533 3.90 16.59 -35.59
N MET A 534 2.99 17.27 -34.90
CA MET A 534 3.29 18.52 -34.20
C MET A 534 4.23 18.31 -33.00
N MET A 535 4.08 17.20 -32.26
CA MET A 535 5.00 16.80 -31.20
C MET A 535 6.40 16.47 -31.72
N ARG A 536 6.52 15.97 -32.95
CA ARG A 536 7.83 15.80 -33.61
C ARG A 536 8.50 17.15 -33.85
N GLU A 537 7.75 18.13 -34.34
CA GLU A 537 8.27 19.48 -34.59
C GLU A 537 8.73 20.17 -33.31
N THR A 538 8.06 19.93 -32.17
CA THR A 538 8.54 20.41 -30.86
C THR A 538 9.98 20.00 -30.58
N VAL A 539 10.36 18.77 -30.95
CA VAL A 539 11.72 18.22 -30.75
C VAL A 539 12.68 18.68 -31.85
N THR A 540 12.26 18.73 -33.12
CA THR A 540 13.18 19.02 -34.23
C THR A 540 13.40 20.52 -34.46
N GLY A 541 12.48 21.38 -34.04
CA GLY A 541 12.56 22.81 -34.31
C GLY A 541 11.82 23.69 -33.29
N GLY A 542 11.27 23.12 -32.23
CA GLY A 542 10.50 23.84 -31.22
C GLY A 542 11.21 23.98 -29.88
N THR A 543 10.43 23.90 -28.81
CA THR A 543 10.89 24.11 -27.43
C THR A 543 11.73 22.96 -26.84
N ALA A 544 11.78 21.79 -27.49
CA ALA A 544 12.52 20.61 -27.01
C ALA A 544 13.76 20.25 -27.87
N THR A 545 14.33 21.22 -28.58
CA THR A 545 15.49 21.01 -29.47
C THR A 545 16.74 20.46 -28.78
N ALA A 546 16.85 20.59 -27.45
CA ALA A 546 17.90 19.94 -26.66
C ALA A 546 17.87 18.40 -26.68
N LEU A 547 16.79 17.80 -27.22
CA LEU A 547 16.60 16.35 -27.35
C LEU A 547 16.63 15.88 -28.81
N GLN A 548 17.02 16.73 -29.76
CA GLN A 548 17.07 16.40 -31.18
C GLN A 548 18.04 15.24 -31.52
N ASP A 549 19.00 14.97 -30.64
CA ASP A 549 19.95 13.87 -30.74
C ASP A 549 19.31 12.50 -30.50
N ILE A 550 18.09 12.44 -29.94
CA ILE A 550 17.35 11.21 -29.67
C ILE A 550 16.45 10.88 -30.89
N PRO A 551 16.78 9.85 -31.69
CA PRO A 551 16.02 9.54 -32.90
C PRO A 551 14.58 9.12 -32.57
N GLY A 552 13.63 9.57 -33.39
CA GLY A 552 12.21 9.19 -33.27
C GLY A 552 11.47 9.81 -32.09
N LEU A 553 12.12 10.59 -31.23
CA LEU A 553 11.46 11.23 -30.08
C LEU A 553 10.41 12.25 -30.55
N LEU A 554 9.23 12.15 -29.96
CA LEU A 554 8.16 13.14 -30.01
C LEU A 554 8.01 13.73 -28.60
N GLY A 555 7.59 14.98 -28.49
CA GLY A 555 7.25 15.51 -27.17
C GLY A 555 6.54 16.84 -27.15
N LYS A 556 6.17 17.26 -25.95
CA LYS A 556 5.66 18.60 -25.67
C LYS A 556 6.21 19.10 -24.34
N THR A 557 6.76 20.32 -24.35
CA THR A 557 7.19 20.99 -23.13
C THR A 557 6.02 21.70 -22.44
N GLY A 558 6.13 21.90 -21.12
CA GLY A 558 5.20 22.71 -20.34
C GLY A 558 5.90 23.55 -19.29
N THR A 559 5.48 24.80 -19.19
CA THR A 559 5.75 25.68 -18.05
C THR A 559 4.38 26.02 -17.43
N ALA A 560 4.26 25.93 -16.11
CA ALA A 560 3.03 26.19 -15.38
C ALA A 560 3.29 27.04 -14.14
N GLU A 561 2.69 28.23 -14.06
CA GLU A 561 2.81 29.12 -12.90
C GLU A 561 2.34 28.45 -11.60
N SER A 562 3.13 28.63 -10.52
CA SER A 562 2.83 28.11 -9.18
C SER A 562 2.42 29.25 -8.24
N GLY A 563 1.28 29.90 -8.52
CA GLY A 563 0.85 31.05 -7.73
C GLY A 563 1.89 32.18 -7.76
N ASN A 564 2.50 32.50 -6.62
CA ASN A 564 3.58 33.50 -6.51
C ASN A 564 5.00 32.90 -6.48
N GLY A 565 5.12 31.58 -6.61
CA GLY A 565 6.40 30.88 -6.63
C GLY A 565 6.88 30.54 -8.05
N PRO A 566 8.13 30.06 -8.17
CA PRO A 566 8.68 29.52 -9.42
C PRO A 566 7.73 28.59 -10.17
N ALA A 567 7.67 28.74 -11.50
CA ALA A 567 6.86 27.87 -12.34
C ALA A 567 7.30 26.39 -12.27
N HIS A 568 6.36 25.46 -12.42
CA HIS A 568 6.65 24.04 -12.62
C HIS A 568 7.11 23.76 -14.05
N GLY A 569 8.06 22.84 -14.19
CA GLY A 569 8.58 22.35 -15.46
C GLY A 569 8.01 20.98 -15.82
N TRP A 570 7.56 20.84 -17.06
CA TRP A 570 6.98 19.62 -17.60
C TRP A 570 7.58 19.23 -18.94
N PHE A 571 7.67 17.92 -19.17
CA PHE A 571 7.87 17.36 -20.50
C PHE A 571 7.06 16.06 -20.62
N VAL A 572 6.27 15.93 -21.68
CA VAL A 572 5.66 14.65 -22.08
C VAL A 572 6.32 14.16 -23.35
N GLY A 573 6.68 12.89 -23.40
CA GLY A 573 7.44 12.30 -24.49
C GLY A 573 6.85 10.97 -24.98
N ILE A 574 7.05 10.70 -26.27
CA ILE A 574 6.73 9.43 -26.91
C ILE A 574 7.96 9.00 -27.72
N LYS A 575 8.41 7.76 -27.52
CA LYS A 575 9.47 7.15 -28.31
C LYS A 575 9.11 5.69 -28.57
N ASP A 576 8.85 5.35 -29.83
CA ASP A 576 8.39 4.01 -30.19
C ASP A 576 7.14 3.61 -29.36
N ASP A 577 7.20 2.48 -28.66
CA ASP A 577 6.16 2.00 -27.73
C ASP A 577 6.48 2.36 -26.27
N LEU A 578 6.99 3.58 -26.05
CA LEU A 578 7.23 4.17 -24.74
C LEU A 578 6.56 5.55 -24.70
N ALA A 579 5.70 5.78 -23.71
CA ALA A 579 5.20 7.10 -23.37
C ALA A 579 5.59 7.45 -21.95
N PHE A 580 5.96 8.71 -21.71
CA PHE A 580 6.41 9.12 -20.39
C PHE A 580 6.11 10.59 -20.12
N ALA A 581 6.08 10.94 -18.85
CA ALA A 581 6.02 12.31 -18.37
C ALA A 581 7.14 12.56 -17.37
N VAL A 582 7.71 13.77 -17.46
CA VAL A 582 8.70 14.30 -16.52
C VAL A 582 8.12 15.56 -15.89
N PHE A 583 8.18 15.62 -14.57
CA PHE A 583 7.74 16.74 -13.77
C PHE A 583 8.87 17.23 -12.88
N ILE A 584 9.03 18.55 -12.80
CA ILE A 584 9.93 19.24 -11.87
C ILE A 584 9.10 20.35 -11.22
N ALA A 585 8.85 20.24 -9.92
CA ALA A 585 8.20 21.33 -9.20
C ALA A 585 9.14 22.54 -9.15
N THR A 586 8.62 23.77 -9.28
CA THR A 586 9.43 24.99 -9.10
C THR A 586 10.72 25.01 -9.94
N GLY A 587 10.65 24.53 -11.18
CA GLY A 587 11.78 24.44 -12.11
C GLY A 587 12.06 25.73 -12.89
N ASP A 588 11.31 26.80 -12.64
CA ASP A 588 11.31 28.11 -13.32
C ASP A 588 10.92 28.07 -14.81
N SER A 589 11.17 26.94 -15.48
CA SER A 589 10.87 26.71 -16.89
C SER A 589 10.72 25.21 -17.18
N SER A 590 10.39 24.87 -18.43
CA SER A 590 10.39 23.48 -18.90
C SER A 590 11.80 22.87 -19.10
N ALA A 591 12.86 23.67 -19.12
CA ALA A 591 14.20 23.21 -19.49
C ALA A 591 14.77 22.11 -18.56
N PRO A 592 14.64 22.18 -17.22
CA PRO A 592 15.06 21.09 -16.33
C PRO A 592 14.34 19.77 -16.61
N ALA A 593 13.04 19.81 -16.93
CA ALA A 593 12.26 18.62 -17.26
C ALA A 593 12.72 17.99 -18.58
N VAL A 594 13.03 18.82 -19.59
CA VAL A 594 13.64 18.38 -20.85
C VAL A 594 15.02 17.75 -20.62
N GLN A 595 15.87 18.35 -19.78
CA GLN A 595 17.18 17.78 -19.46
C GLN A 595 17.07 16.44 -18.72
N ALA A 596 16.15 16.32 -17.76
CA ALA A 596 15.88 15.07 -17.06
C ALA A 596 15.35 13.98 -18.02
N ALA A 597 14.44 14.33 -18.94
CA ALA A 597 14.00 13.43 -20.01
C ALA A 597 15.19 12.95 -20.87
N GLY A 598 16.12 13.85 -21.20
CA GLY A 598 17.32 13.51 -21.94
C GLY A 598 18.30 12.62 -21.18
N ARG A 599 18.39 12.73 -19.85
CA ARG A 599 19.18 11.79 -19.03
C ARG A 599 18.50 10.43 -18.90
N PHE A 600 17.17 10.41 -18.88
CA PHE A 600 16.40 9.17 -18.78
C PHE A 600 16.51 8.31 -20.05
N LEU A 601 16.55 8.94 -21.23
CA LEU A 601 16.54 8.25 -22.52
C LEU A 601 17.92 7.90 -23.10
N ARG A 602 19.01 8.37 -22.49
CA ARG A 602 20.40 8.13 -22.94
C ARG A 602 21.10 7.18 -21.98
#